data_AF-A0A961IMN7-F1
#
_entry.id   AF-A0A961IMN7-F1
#
_cell.length_a   1.000
_cell.length_b   1.000
_cell.length_c   1.000
_cell.angle_alpha   90.00
_cell.angle_beta   90.00
_cell.angle_gamma   90.00
#
_symmetry.space_group_name_H-M   'P 1'
#
loop_
_entity.id
_entity.type
_entity.pdbx_description
1 polymer ?
#
loop_
_entity_poly.entity_id
_entity_poly.type
_entity_poly.pdbx_seq_one_letter_code
_entity_poly.pdbx_strand_id
1 'polypeptide(L)' 'MSGEKAISVPVREITHMKVILATWYSFLRDHADEFSREEFTRYLKTPVIYDLEKDEIELLFTGSDELLKKFRDHIFQE' A
#
# COMPACT_ATOMS: atom_id res chain seq x y z
N MET A 1 3.48 2.63 21.34
CA MET A 1 2.70 3.08 20.18
C MET A 1 3.49 2.69 18.94
N SER A 2 3.14 1.58 18.29
CA SER A 2 3.80 1.19 17.04
C SER A 2 3.42 2.25 16.00
N GLY A 3 4.37 3.11 15.65
CA GLY A 3 4.16 4.20 14.71
C GLY A 3 3.64 3.63 13.39
N GLU A 4 2.51 4.15 12.94
CA GLU A 4 2.01 3.89 11.60
C GLU A 4 3.09 4.35 10.61
N LYS A 5 3.68 3.40 9.87
CA LYS A 5 4.63 3.73 8.81
C LYS A 5 3.87 3.79 7.50
N ALA A 6 4.36 4.66 6.63
CA ALA A 6 3.91 4.74 5.25
C ALA A 6 5.08 4.35 4.35
N ILE A 7 4.83 3.47 3.37
CA ILE A 7 5.72 3.31 2.22
C ILE A 7 5.12 4.06 1.04
N SER A 8 5.94 4.81 0.32
CA SER A 8 5.54 5.50 -0.90
C SER A 8 6.02 4.74 -2.13
N VAL A 9 5.18 4.65 -3.15
CA VAL A 9 5.54 4.11 -4.47
C VAL A 9 5.24 5.18 -5.53
N PRO A 10 6.27 5.71 -6.21
CA PRO A 10 6.05 6.64 -7.32
C PRO A 10 5.57 5.87 -8.56
N VAL A 11 4.64 6.48 -9.29
CA VAL A 11 3.96 5.90 -10.44
C VAL A 11 3.82 6.96 -11.53
N ARG A 12 4.33 6.66 -12.72
CA ARG A 12 4.25 7.54 -13.89
C ARG A 12 3.02 7.30 -14.77
N GLU A 13 2.49 6.09 -14.72
CA GLU A 13 1.34 5.70 -15.56
C GLU A 13 0.16 5.25 -14.71
N ILE A 14 -1.03 5.79 -14.99
CA ILE A 14 -2.28 5.45 -14.30
C ILE A 14 -2.57 3.94 -14.35
N THR A 15 -2.17 3.25 -15.43
CA THR A 15 -2.34 1.80 -15.55
C THR A 15 -1.53 1.05 -14.50
N HIS A 16 -0.28 1.43 -14.27
CA HIS A 16 0.56 0.84 -13.22
C HIS A 16 -0.03 1.09 -11.83
N MET A 17 -0.61 2.26 -11.59
CA MET A 17 -1.30 2.55 -10.33
C MET A 17 -2.43 1.55 -10.06
N LYS A 18 -3.26 1.24 -11.07
CA LYS A 18 -4.36 0.27 -10.92
C LYS A 18 -3.85 -1.12 -10.55
N VAL A 19 -2.75 -1.55 -11.17
CA VAL A 19 -2.13 -2.85 -10.88
C VAL A 19 -1.62 -2.88 -9.44
N ILE A 20 -0.86 -1.86 -9.02
CA ILE A 20 -0.31 -1.80 -7.65
C ILE A 20 -1.43 -1.79 -6.60
N LEU A 21 -2.48 -0.98 -6.81
CA LEU A 21 -3.63 -0.94 -5.90
C LEU A 21 -4.37 -2.29 -5.85
N ALA A 22 -4.57 -2.93 -7.00
CA ALA A 22 -5.19 -4.26 -7.05
C ALA A 22 -4.36 -5.30 -6.29
N THR A 23 -3.04 -5.27 -6.45
CA THR A 23 -2.11 -6.14 -5.72
C THR A 23 -2.16 -5.88 -4.21
N TRP A 24 -2.16 -4.60 -3.79
CA TRP A 24 -2.32 -4.23 -2.38
C TRP A 24 -3.64 -4.74 -1.79
N TYR A 25 -4.76 -4.54 -2.47
CA TYR A 25 -6.06 -4.98 -1.97
C TYR A 25 -6.22 -6.50 -1.96
N SER A 26 -5.66 -7.20 -2.95
CA SER A 26 -5.62 -8.67 -2.91
C SER A 26 -4.80 -9.14 -1.72
N PHE A 27 -3.60 -8.58 -1.54
CA PHE A 27 -2.72 -8.91 -0.42
C PHE A 27 -3.41 -8.68 0.94
N LEU A 28 -4.06 -7.53 1.14
CA LEU A 28 -4.81 -7.25 2.36
C LEU A 28 -5.95 -8.25 2.57
N ARG A 29 -6.71 -8.57 1.52
CA ARG A 29 -7.80 -9.54 1.59
C ARG A 29 -7.28 -10.92 1.99
N ASP A 30 -6.16 -11.35 1.43
CA ASP A 30 -5.58 -12.67 1.69
C ASP A 30 -5.01 -12.77 3.13
N HIS A 31 -4.75 -11.64 3.79
CA HIS A 31 -4.32 -11.56 5.20
C HIS A 31 -5.42 -11.01 6.12
N ALA A 32 -6.68 -10.93 5.66
CA ALA A 32 -7.75 -10.27 6.42
C ALA A 32 -7.99 -10.86 7.81
N ASP A 33 -7.74 -12.16 7.97
CA ASP A 33 -7.88 -12.88 9.25
C ASP A 33 -6.81 -12.48 10.29
N GLU A 34 -5.74 -11.79 9.88
CA GLU A 34 -4.69 -11.29 10.77
C GLU A 34 -5.04 -9.94 11.41
N PHE A 35 -6.11 -9.27 10.97
CA PHE A 35 -6.42 -7.89 11.34
C PHE A 35 -7.77 -7.78 12.03
N SER A 36 -7.87 -6.82 12.97
CA SER A 36 -9.18 -6.33 13.38
C SER A 36 -9.88 -5.61 12.22
N ARG A 37 -11.20 -5.46 12.30
CA ARG A 37 -11.99 -4.73 11.30
C ARG A 37 -11.52 -3.28 11.16
N GLU A 38 -11.13 -2.67 12.28
CA GLU A 38 -10.64 -1.30 12.37
C GLU A 38 -9.27 -1.15 11.69
N GLU A 39 -8.37 -2.12 11.87
CA GLU A 39 -7.07 -2.16 11.21
C GLU A 39 -7.22 -2.37 9.71
N PHE A 40 -8.01 -3.37 9.29
CA PHE A 40 -8.28 -3.63 7.87
C PHE A 40 -8.85 -2.40 7.16
N THR A 41 -9.85 -1.74 7.77
CA THR A 41 -10.45 -0.51 7.22
C THR A 41 -9.44 0.62 7.11
N ARG A 42 -8.46 0.69 8.01
CA ARG A 42 -7.39 1.68 7.96
C ARG A 42 -6.41 1.39 6.83
N TYR A 43 -5.96 0.15 6.70
CA TYR A 43 -4.99 -0.26 5.67
C TYR A 43 -5.56 -0.18 4.25
N LEU A 44 -6.89 -0.31 4.09
CA LEU A 44 -7.57 -0.07 2.81
C LEU A 44 -7.48 1.38 2.34
N LYS A 45 -7.27 2.34 3.25
CA LYS A 45 -7.11 3.75 2.88
C LYS A 45 -5.71 3.94 2.34
N THR A 46 -5.59 4.00 1.02
CA THR A 46 -4.34 4.26 0.31
C THR A 46 -4.40 5.64 -0.32
N PRO A 47 -3.88 6.70 0.35
CA PRO A 47 -3.82 8.02 -0.25
C PRO A 47 -3.06 7.99 -1.59
N VAL A 48 -3.62 8.70 -2.57
CA VAL A 48 -3.02 8.93 -3.88
C VAL A 48 -2.69 10.41 -3.95
N ILE A 49 -1.41 10.74 -4.03
CA ILE A 49 -0.92 12.11 -4.12
C ILE A 49 -0.38 12.32 -5.53
N TYR A 50 -0.63 13.48 -6.12
CA TYR A 50 0.00 13.86 -7.38
C TYR A 50 1.03 14.96 -7.09
N ASP A 51 2.31 14.65 -7.31
CA ASP A 51 3.43 15.57 -7.20
C ASP A 51 3.54 16.37 -8.51
N LEU A 52 3.14 17.64 -8.44
CA LEU A 52 3.14 18.56 -9.59
C LEU A 52 4.55 18.95 -10.04
N GLU A 53 5.54 18.95 -9.15
CA GLU A 53 6.91 19.34 -9.49
C GLU A 53 7.60 18.23 -10.27
N LYS A 54 7.30 16.97 -9.94
CA LYS A 54 7.87 15.78 -10.60
C LYS A 54 7.00 15.22 -11.72
N ASP A 55 5.75 15.66 -11.83
CA ASP A 55 4.74 15.07 -12.71
C ASP A 55 4.56 13.55 -12.45
N GLU A 56 4.47 13.18 -11.16
CA GLU A 56 4.40 11.79 -10.72
C GLU A 56 3.27 11.57 -9.70
N ILE A 57 2.67 10.38 -9.73
CA ILE A 57 1.68 9.96 -8.72
C ILE A 57 2.41 9.18 -7.63
N GLU A 58 2.22 9.55 -6.37
CA GLU A 58 2.70 8.80 -5.21
C GLU A 58 1.54 8.05 -4.53
N LEU A 59 1.69 6.74 -4.39
CA LEU A 59 0.79 5.89 -3.60
C LEU A 59 1.35 5.71 -2.20
N LEU A 60 0.55 5.98 -1.17
CA LEU A 60 0.92 5.79 0.23
C LEU A 60 0.22 4.56 0.82
N PHE A 61 0.98 3.52 1.12
CA PHE A 61 0.47 2.34 1.82
C PHE A 61 0.75 2.47 3.31
N THR A 62 -0.32 2.43 4.12
CA THR A 62 -0.23 2.51 5.58
C THR A 62 -0.44 1.14 6.19
N GLY A 63 0.33 0.86 7.24
CA GLY A 63 0.36 -0.47 7.84
C GLY A 63 1.23 -0.53 9.08
N SER A 64 1.20 -1.68 9.75
CA SER A 64 2.28 -2.04 10.67
C SER A 64 3.57 -2.28 9.88
N ASP A 65 4.72 -2.11 10.52
CA ASP A 65 6.03 -2.42 9.90
C ASP A 65 6.10 -3.83 9.33
N GLU A 66 5.51 -4.78 10.05
CA GLU A 66 5.46 -6.18 9.64
C GLU A 66 4.61 -6.36 8.38
N LEU A 67 3.43 -5.75 8.33
CA LEU A 67 2.55 -5.81 7.16
C LEU A 67 3.22 -5.24 5.91
N LEU A 68 3.83 -4.06 6.05
CA LEU A 68 4.49 -3.39 4.92
C LEU A 68 5.73 -4.16 4.47
N LYS A 69 6.44 -4.82 5.39
CA LYS A 69 7.52 -5.72 5.05
C LYS A 69 7.01 -6.95 4.29
N LYS A 70 5.97 -7.62 4.78
CA LYS A 70 5.34 -8.77 4.09
C LYS A 70 4.88 -8.40 2.67
N PHE A 71 4.27 -7.22 2.51
CA PHE A 71 3.85 -6.73 1.19
C PHE A 71 5.03 -6.44 0.26
N ARG A 72 6.09 -5.82 0.78
CA ARG A 72 7.32 -5.62 0.03
C ARG A 72 7.90 -6.95 -0.45
N ASP A 73 8.03 -7.91 0.45
CA ASP A 73 8.56 -9.24 0.12
C ASP A 73 7.66 -9.94 -0.92
N HIS A 74 6.33 -9.80 -0.83
CA HIS A 74 5.37 -10.32 -1.80
C HIS A 74 5.55 -9.74 -3.22
N ILE A 75 5.92 -8.47 -3.35
CA ILE A 75 6.15 -7.82 -4.66
C ILE A 75 7.50 -8.24 -5.26
N PHE A 76 8.53 -8.43 -4.44
CA PHE A 76 9.92 -8.68 -4.89
C PHE A 76 10.31 -10.17 -4.92
N GLN A 77 9.41 -11.08 -4.56
CA GLN A 77 9.59 -12.51 -4.78
C GLN A 77 9.36 -12.85 -6.27
N GLU A 78 10.44 -12.77 -7.05
CA GLU A 78 10.63 -13.60 -8.27
C GLU A 78 11.22 -14.96 -7.88
#